data_AF-A0A0H1BEH6-F1
#
_entry.id   AF-A0A0H1BEH6-F1
#
_cell.length_a   1.000
_cell.length_b   1.000
_cell.length_c   1.000
_cell.angle_alpha   90.00
_cell.angle_beta   90.00
_cell.angle_gamma   90.00
#
_symmetry.space_group_name_H-M   'P 1'
#
loop_
_entity.id
_entity.type
_entity.pdbx_description
1 polymer ?
#
loop_
_entity_poly.entity_id
_entity_poly.type
_entity_poly.pdbx_seq_one_letter_code
_entity_poly.pdbx_strand_id
1 'polypeptide(L)'
;MDVDMSPTLLTLALIPAFLLFFWTISATTASSSFGLSFPSVRNKRICLLIAHPDDEAMFFAPTLVAMTRPELGNHLKILCLSSGDAAGLGPIRKKELKASALRLGLRSEADVFV
;
A
#
# COMPACT_ATOMS: atom_id res chain seq x y z
N MET A 1 16.31 32.88 -49.90
CA MET A 1 16.27 32.70 -48.44
C MET A 1 16.76 31.29 -48.20
N ASP A 2 18.09 31.13 -48.19
CA ASP A 2 18.74 29.85 -47.94
C ASP A 2 18.56 29.53 -46.45
N VAL A 3 17.58 28.68 -46.16
CA VAL A 3 17.42 28.14 -44.81
C VAL A 3 18.64 27.24 -44.60
N ASP A 4 19.53 27.63 -43.70
CA ASP A 4 20.71 26.85 -43.33
C ASP A 4 20.23 25.52 -42.71
N MET A 5 20.14 24.50 -43.56
CA MET A 5 19.27 23.32 -43.36
C MET A 5 19.79 22.41 -42.24
N SER A 6 21.07 22.49 -41.91
CA SER A 6 21.76 21.59 -40.98
C SER A 6 21.38 21.83 -39.51
N PRO A 7 21.51 23.04 -38.94
CA PRO A 7 21.05 23.31 -37.59
C PRO A 7 19.52 23.27 -37.45
N THR A 8 18.77 23.66 -38.49
CA THR A 8 17.31 23.70 -38.46
C THR A 8 16.68 22.30 -38.49
N LEU A 9 17.21 21.35 -39.27
CA LEU A 9 16.73 19.96 -39.21
C LEU A 9 17.07 19.29 -37.87
N LEU A 10 18.28 19.54 -37.34
CA LEU A 10 18.72 18.95 -36.08
C LEU A 10 17.83 19.42 -34.92
N THR A 11 17.50 20.71 -34.89
CA THR A 11 16.58 21.27 -33.89
C THR A 11 15.18 20.69 -33.99
N LEU A 12 14.62 20.56 -35.20
CA LEU A 12 13.30 19.93 -35.41
C LEU A 12 13.28 18.45 -34.98
N ALA A 13 14.35 17.70 -35.24
CA ALA A 13 14.46 16.29 -34.87
C ALA A 13 14.53 16.07 -33.33
N LEU A 14 15.00 17.06 -32.57
CA LEU A 14 15.11 16.99 -31.12
C LEU A 14 13.80 17.32 -30.39
N ILE A 15 12.85 18.00 -31.04
CA ILE A 15 11.58 18.42 -30.43
C ILE A 15 10.76 17.22 -29.89
N PRO A 16 10.53 16.13 -30.64
CA PRO A 16 9.74 15.00 -30.14
C PRO A 16 10.38 14.31 -28.93
N ALA A 17 11.72 14.16 -28.95
CA ALA A 17 12.47 13.58 -27.85
C ALA A 17 12.40 14.45 -26.59
N PHE A 18 12.50 15.77 -26.76
CA PHE A 18 12.32 16.74 -25.68
C PHE A 18 10.90 16.71 -25.12
N LEU A 19 9.88 16.70 -25.97
CA LEU A 19 8.48 16.60 -25.54
C LEU A 19 8.19 15.29 -24.81
N LEU A 20 8.72 14.15 -25.27
CA LEU A 20 8.62 12.87 -24.57
C LEU A 20 9.34 12.87 -23.23
N PHE A 21 10.55 13.42 -23.16
CA PHE A 21 11.31 13.54 -21.92
C PHE A 21 10.58 14.43 -20.90
N PHE A 22 10.07 15.57 -21.32
CA PHE A 22 9.29 16.45 -20.46
C PHE A 22 7.95 15.83 -20.06
N TRP A 23 7.25 15.17 -20.98
CA TRP A 23 6.00 14.47 -20.67
C TRP A 23 6.21 13.33 -19.69
N THR A 24 7.25 12.51 -19.87
CA THR A 24 7.57 11.43 -18.92
C THR A 24 7.91 11.98 -17.54
N ILE A 25 8.77 13.00 -17.44
CA ILE A 25 9.05 13.67 -16.15
C ILE A 25 7.76 14.25 -15.54
N SER A 26 6.93 14.93 -16.33
CA SER A 26 5.67 15.50 -15.85
C SER A 26 4.62 14.45 -15.50
N ALA A 27 4.65 13.26 -16.09
CA ALA A 27 3.68 12.19 -15.84
C ALA A 27 4.11 11.23 -14.71
N THR A 28 5.42 11.09 -14.46
CA THR A 28 5.94 10.13 -13.45
C THR A 28 6.46 10.79 -12.18
N THR A 29 6.52 12.12 -12.11
CA THR A 29 6.87 12.81 -10.87
C THR A 29 5.74 12.67 -9.84
N ALA A 30 6.10 12.45 -8.58
CA ALA A 30 5.17 12.21 -7.47
C ALA A 30 4.19 13.36 -7.19
N SER A 31 4.44 14.54 -7.78
CA SER A 31 3.62 15.75 -7.67
C SER A 31 2.79 16.03 -8.93
N SER A 32 2.80 15.13 -9.91
CA SER A 32 2.01 15.28 -11.13
C SER A 32 0.51 15.22 -10.79
N SER A 33 -0.27 16.19 -11.27
CA SER A 33 -1.74 16.17 -11.11
C SER A 33 -2.42 14.98 -11.79
N PHE A 34 -1.69 14.25 -12.65
CA PHE A 34 -2.11 12.99 -13.29
C PHE A 34 -1.60 11.73 -12.58
N GLY A 35 -0.65 11.87 -11.65
CA GLY A 35 -0.31 10.79 -10.73
C GLY A 35 -1.51 10.55 -9.82
N LEU A 36 -1.99 9.32 -9.77
CA LEU A 36 -3.04 8.90 -8.84
C LEU A 36 -2.58 9.19 -7.40
N SER A 37 -2.88 10.39 -6.89
CA SER A 37 -2.70 10.72 -5.48
C SER A 37 -3.81 10.03 -4.70
N PHE A 38 -3.61 8.75 -4.42
CA PHE A 38 -4.51 8.04 -3.52
C PHE A 38 -4.48 8.73 -2.15
N PRO A 39 -5.65 9.10 -1.59
CA PRO A 39 -5.69 9.68 -0.26
C PRO A 39 -5.02 8.73 0.74
N SER A 40 -3.97 9.21 1.38
CA SER A 40 -3.26 8.46 2.42
C SER A 40 -4.14 8.39 3.68
N VAL A 41 -4.50 7.17 4.09
CA VAL A 41 -5.22 6.94 5.34
C VAL A 41 -4.27 7.24 6.51
N ARG A 42 -4.54 8.32 7.24
CA ARG A 42 -3.74 8.80 8.39
C ARG A 42 -4.62 9.13 9.58
N ASN A 43 -4.10 8.91 10.78
CA ASN A 43 -4.74 9.19 12.06
C ASN A 43 -6.15 8.55 12.17
N LYS A 44 -6.33 7.37 11.59
CA LYS A 44 -7.62 6.64 11.62
C LYS A 44 -7.58 5.45 12.56
N ARG A 45 -8.76 5.08 13.07
CA ARG A 45 -9.00 3.78 13.72
C ARG A 45 -9.59 2.84 12.69
N ILE A 46 -8.93 1.73 12.43
CA ILE A 46 -9.26 0.79 11.37
C ILE A 46 -9.57 -0.56 12.01
N CYS A 47 -10.66 -1.19 11.62
CA CYS A 47 -11.00 -2.55 12.02
C CYS A 47 -10.91 -3.46 10.80
N LEU A 48 -10.01 -4.42 10.82
CA LEU A 48 -9.94 -5.49 9.83
C LEU A 48 -10.83 -6.65 10.33
N LEU A 49 -11.91 -6.93 9.60
CA LEU A 49 -12.79 -8.05 9.84
C LEU A 49 -12.35 -9.25 9.00
N ILE A 50 -12.10 -10.39 9.65
CA ILE A 50 -11.72 -11.64 8.99
C ILE A 50 -12.60 -12.81 9.43
N ALA A 51 -12.70 -13.85 8.61
CA ALA A 51 -13.55 -15.00 8.90
C ALA A 51 -12.82 -16.02 9.79
N HIS A 52 -11.55 -16.31 9.48
CA HIS A 52 -10.76 -17.32 10.16
C HIS A 52 -9.38 -16.76 10.57
N PRO A 53 -8.73 -17.37 11.58
CA PRO A 53 -7.31 -17.13 11.83
C PRO A 53 -6.49 -17.51 10.58
N ASP A 54 -5.45 -16.74 10.25
CA ASP A 54 -4.57 -16.83 9.06
C ASP A 54 -4.99 -15.95 7.87
N ASP A 55 -6.27 -15.54 7.78
CA ASP A 55 -6.73 -14.62 6.73
C ASP A 55 -5.94 -13.30 6.75
N GLU A 56 -5.50 -12.85 7.93
CA GLU A 56 -4.73 -11.60 8.11
C GLU A 56 -3.35 -11.68 7.46
N ALA A 57 -2.71 -12.85 7.52
CA ALA A 57 -1.38 -13.07 6.98
C ALA A 57 -1.45 -13.46 5.50
N MET A 58 -2.42 -14.29 5.12
CA MET A 58 -2.60 -14.80 3.76
C MET A 58 -3.05 -13.71 2.78
N PHE A 59 -4.03 -12.87 3.18
CA PHE A 59 -4.64 -11.89 2.26
C PHE A 59 -4.25 -10.45 2.58
N PHE A 60 -4.01 -10.12 3.86
CA PHE A 60 -3.92 -8.73 4.30
C PHE A 60 -2.53 -8.31 4.80
N ALA A 61 -1.51 -9.17 4.78
CA ALA A 61 -0.18 -8.83 5.28
C ALA A 61 0.40 -7.55 4.66
N PRO A 62 0.38 -7.34 3.32
CA PRO A 62 0.89 -6.10 2.72
C PRO A 62 0.11 -4.87 3.21
N THR A 63 -1.22 -4.99 3.33
CA THR A 63 -2.09 -3.90 3.80
C THR A 63 -1.83 -3.56 5.26
N LEU A 64 -1.70 -4.57 6.12
CA LEU A 64 -1.43 -4.38 7.54
C LEU A 64 -0.09 -3.69 7.75
N VAL A 65 0.98 -4.17 7.13
CA VAL A 65 2.32 -3.56 7.21
C VAL A 65 2.32 -2.14 6.65
N ALA A 66 1.59 -1.87 5.58
CA ALA A 66 1.48 -0.52 5.02
C ALA A 66 0.66 0.44 5.90
N MET A 67 -0.45 -0.03 6.47
CA MET A 67 -1.38 0.82 7.23
C MET A 67 -0.94 1.05 8.67
N THR A 68 -0.13 0.17 9.26
CA THR A 68 0.34 0.25 10.65
C THR A 68 1.64 1.04 10.83
N ARG A 69 2.22 1.57 9.74
CA ARG A 69 3.43 2.37 9.79
C ARG A 69 3.29 3.52 10.80
N PRO A 70 4.26 3.72 11.73
CA PRO A 70 4.14 4.72 12.80
C PRO A 70 3.84 6.14 12.30
N GLU A 71 4.43 6.54 11.17
CA GLU A 71 4.26 7.87 10.57
C GLU A 71 2.83 8.16 10.04
N LEU A 72 1.99 7.13 9.90
CA LEU A 72 0.60 7.31 9.51
C LEU A 72 -0.30 7.61 10.72
N GLY A 73 0.14 7.33 11.95
CA GLY A 73 -0.65 7.55 13.17
C GLY A 73 -1.92 6.69 13.26
N ASN A 74 -2.08 5.68 12.38
CA ASN A 74 -3.24 4.80 12.39
C ASN A 74 -3.21 3.82 13.57
N HIS A 75 -4.39 3.44 14.04
CA HIS A 75 -4.58 2.39 15.03
C HIS A 75 -5.45 1.29 14.45
N LEU A 76 -4.86 0.13 14.22
CA LEU A 76 -5.52 -1.00 13.58
C LEU A 76 -5.90 -2.07 14.61
N LYS A 77 -7.10 -2.63 14.45
CA LYS A 77 -7.65 -3.75 15.21
C LYS A 77 -8.04 -4.88 14.27
N ILE A 78 -7.99 -6.11 14.75
CA ILE A 78 -8.49 -7.29 14.02
C ILE A 78 -9.66 -7.88 14.79
N LEU A 79 -10.78 -8.10 14.10
CA LEU A 79 -11.90 -8.89 14.58
C LEU A 79 -12.01 -10.15 13.71
N CYS A 80 -11.80 -11.31 14.32
CA CYS A 80 -11.96 -12.60 13.69
C CYS A 80 -13.28 -13.23 14.15
N LEU A 81 -14.10 -13.68 13.20
CA LEU A 81 -15.44 -14.19 13.48
C LEU A 81 -15.48 -15.66 13.93
N SER A 82 -14.34 -16.36 13.88
CA SER A 82 -14.24 -17.74 14.33
C SER A 82 -12.87 -18.04 14.94
N SER A 83 -12.81 -19.08 15.77
CA SER A 83 -11.54 -19.63 16.25
C SER A 83 -10.87 -20.58 15.25
N GLY A 84 -11.51 -20.88 14.11
CA GLY A 84 -11.00 -21.88 13.16
C GLY A 84 -10.88 -23.29 13.77
N ASP A 85 -11.83 -23.68 14.65
CA ASP A 85 -11.74 -24.88 15.49
C ASP A 85 -12.25 -26.17 14.84
N ALA A 86 -12.41 -26.22 13.51
CA ALA A 86 -12.92 -27.42 12.82
C ALA A 86 -12.05 -28.67 13.07
N ALA A 87 -10.76 -28.48 13.35
CA ALA A 87 -9.80 -29.54 13.69
C ALA A 87 -9.51 -29.67 15.20
N GLY A 88 -10.26 -28.96 16.07
CA GLY A 88 -9.98 -28.91 17.52
C GLY A 88 -8.76 -28.07 17.91
N LEU A 89 -8.25 -27.25 16.99
CA LEU A 89 -7.03 -26.44 17.15
C LEU A 89 -7.31 -24.96 17.49
N GLY A 90 -8.56 -24.58 17.73
CA GLY A 90 -8.97 -23.19 17.96
C GLY A 90 -8.18 -22.46 19.05
N PRO A 91 -7.92 -23.06 20.23
CA PRO A 91 -7.10 -22.43 21.27
C PRO A 91 -5.67 -22.11 20.83
N ILE A 92 -5.09 -22.93 19.95
CA ILE A 92 -3.75 -22.73 19.40
C ILE A 92 -3.81 -21.62 18.34
N ARG A 93 -4.75 -21.72 17.39
CA ARG A 93 -4.94 -20.74 16.31
C ARG A 93 -5.24 -19.33 16.82
N LYS A 94 -5.95 -19.19 17.94
CA LYS A 94 -6.16 -17.88 18.60
C LYS A 94 -4.84 -17.24 19.06
N LYS A 95 -3.91 -18.04 19.59
CA LYS A 95 -2.58 -17.56 20.01
C LYS A 95 -1.72 -17.22 18.79
N GLU A 96 -1.78 -18.06 17.76
CA GLU A 96 -1.08 -17.83 16.49
C GLU A 96 -1.53 -16.53 15.82
N LEU A 97 -2.83 -16.28 15.73
CA LEU A 97 -3.39 -15.03 15.18
C LEU A 97 -2.89 -13.80 15.95
N LYS A 98 -2.89 -13.84 17.29
CA LYS A 98 -2.37 -12.73 18.10
C LYS A 98 -0.88 -12.49 17.83
N ALA A 99 -0.07 -13.54 17.80
CA ALA A 99 1.35 -13.44 17.53
C ALA A 99 1.65 -12.95 16.10
N SER A 100 0.89 -13.44 15.11
CA SER A 100 0.95 -13.03 13.71
C SER A 100 0.61 -11.54 13.56
N ALA A 101 -0.50 -11.10 14.15
CA ALA A 101 -0.95 -9.72 14.12
C ALA A 101 0.10 -8.73 14.66
N LEU A 102 0.77 -9.06 15.77
CA LEU A 102 1.86 -8.24 16.31
C LEU A 102 3.03 -8.12 15.32
N ARG A 103 3.39 -9.21 14.63
CA ARG A 103 4.45 -9.18 13.59
C ARG A 103 4.04 -8.35 12.37
N LEU A 104 2.74 -8.26 12.08
CA LEU A 104 2.17 -7.46 11.00
C LEU A 104 1.93 -5.99 11.37
N GLY A 105 2.37 -5.56 12.55
CA GLY A 105 2.43 -4.15 12.96
C GLY A 105 1.30 -3.70 13.90
N LEU A 106 0.46 -4.61 14.42
CA LEU A 106 -0.46 -4.26 15.50
C LEU A 106 0.31 -3.94 16.78
N ARG A 107 -0.23 -3.00 17.57
CA ARG A 107 0.46 -2.45 18.76
C ARG A 107 0.35 -3.34 19.99
N SER A 108 -0.72 -4.12 20.10
CA SER A 108 -1.02 -4.92 21.28
C SER A 108 -1.92 -6.10 20.92
N GLU A 109 -1.79 -7.21 21.66
CA GLU A 109 -2.72 -8.33 21.56
C GLU A 109 -4.16 -7.94 21.96
N ALA A 110 -4.32 -6.88 22.75
CA ALA A 110 -5.62 -6.35 23.12
C ALA A 110 -6.39 -5.74 21.92
N ASP A 111 -5.72 -5.53 20.79
CA ASP A 111 -6.33 -5.07 19.54
C ASP A 111 -6.80 -6.23 18.65
N VAL A 112 -6.66 -7.49 19.10
CA VAL A 112 -7.05 -8.70 18.39
C VAL A 112 -8.19 -9.41 19.12
N PHE A 113 -9.34 -9.50 18.46
CA PHE A 113 -10.58 -10.07 18.99
C PHE A 113 -10.94 -11.34 18.20
N VAL A 114 -11.21 -12.45 18.90
CA VAL A 114 -11.50 -13.78 18.30
C VAL A 114 -12.50 -14.55 19.14
#